data_AF-A0A183HPQ2-F1
#
_entry.id   AF-A0A183HPQ2-F1
#
_cell.length_a   1.000
_cell.length_b   1.000
_cell.length_c   1.000
_cell.angle_alpha   90.00
_cell.angle_beta   90.00
_cell.angle_gamma   90.00
#
_symmetry.space_group_name_H-M   'P 1'
#
loop_
_entity.id
_entity.type
_entity.pdbx_description
1 polymer ?
#
loop_
_entity_poly.entity_id
_entity_poly.type
_entity_poly.pdbx_seq_one_letter_code
_entity_poly.pdbx_strand_id
1 'polypeptide(L)' 'MFFALDESKNLLTSYKDEMDFLKKKKPLEKIRLDQAACTLGENSETEFIIHGKTRNIKIFMLTETYKAQME' A
#
# COMPACT_ATOMS: atom_id res chain seq x y z
N MET A 1 1.10 5.94 -8.37
CA MET A 1 0.23 5.85 -7.19
C MET A 1 1.12 5.62 -5.98
N PHE A 2 0.91 6.39 -4.91
CA PHE A 2 1.70 6.30 -3.69
C PHE A 2 0.81 5.86 -2.52
N PHE A 3 1.30 4.98 -1.66
CA PHE A 3 0.57 4.45 -0.52
C PHE A 3 1.28 4.84 0.77
N ALA A 4 0.54 5.42 1.71
CA ALA A 4 1.02 5.75 3.05
C ALA A 4 0.28 4.89 4.08
N LEU A 5 1.04 4.22 4.95
CA LEU A 5 0.52 3.42 6.05
C LEU A 5 0.59 4.24 7.36
N ASP A 6 -0.55 4.40 8.02
CA ASP A 6 -0.61 4.85 9.41
C ASP A 6 -0.88 3.63 10.28
N GLU A 7 0.20 3.03 10.79
CA GLU A 7 0.17 1.81 11.62
C GLU A 7 -0.65 2.01 12.90
N SER A 8 -0.57 3.20 13.50
CA SER A 8 -1.31 3.52 14.73
C SER A 8 -2.83 3.48 14.53
N LYS A 9 -3.29 3.72 13.31
CA LYS A 9 -4.71 3.73 12.95
C LYS A 9 -5.14 2.53 12.11
N ASN A 10 -4.24 1.58 11.83
CA ASN A 10 -4.47 0.50 10.86
C ASN A 10 -5.05 1.04 9.54
N LEU A 11 -4.51 2.14 9.03
CA LEU A 11 -5.09 2.86 7.89
C LEU A 11 -4.11 2.95 6.73
N LEU A 12 -4.48 2.37 5.59
CA LEU A 12 -3.76 2.55 4.33
C LEU A 12 -4.42 3.66 3.53
N THR A 13 -3.65 4.68 3.16
CA THR A 13 -4.14 5.82 2.37
C THR A 13 -3.41 5.87 1.03
N SER A 14 -4.15 6.02 -0.07
CA SER A 14 -3.57 6.14 -1.41
C SER A 14 -3.63 7.59 -1.92
N TYR A 15 -2.58 7.98 -2.64
CA TYR A 15 -2.39 9.28 -3.28
C TYR A 15 -1.99 9.09 -4.74
N LYS A 16 -2.19 10.11 -5.57
CA LYS A 16 -1.80 10.05 -6.98
C LYS A 16 -0.31 9.76 -7.13
N ASP A 17 0.51 10.46 -6.36
CA ASP A 17 1.97 10.36 -6.28
C ASP A 17 2.46 10.76 -4.87
N GLU A 18 3.77 10.63 -4.64
CA GLU A 18 4.42 10.95 -3.37
C GLU A 18 4.30 12.45 -3.02
N MET A 19 4.34 13.33 -4.03
CA MET A 19 4.25 14.78 -3.82
C MET A 19 2.89 15.18 -3.27
N ASP A 20 1.82 14.49 -3.66
CA ASP A 20 0.49 14.69 -3.11
C ASP A 20 0.42 14.30 -1.62
N PHE A 21 1.13 13.26 -1.20
CA PHE A 21 1.26 12.90 0.22
C PHE A 21 2.04 13.97 0.99
N LEU A 22 3.21 14.37 0.51
CA LEU A 22 4.07 15.36 1.15
C LEU A 22 3.38 16.73 1.30
N LYS A 23 2.62 17.14 0.27
CA LYS A 23 1.83 18.38 0.27
C LYS A 23 0.49 18.24 1.00
N LYS A 24 0.20 17.09 1.62
CA LYS A 24 -1.05 16.78 2.33
C LYS A 24 -2.30 17.07 1.49
N LYS A 25 -2.25 16.77 0.19
CA LYS A 25 -3.40 16.92 -0.70
C LYS A 25 -4.50 15.91 -0.35
N LYS A 26 -5.66 16.06 -0.99
CA LYS A 26 -6.78 15.14 -0.81
C LYS A 26 -6.36 13.73 -1.25
N PRO A 27 -6.50 12.71 -0.38
CA PRO A 27 -6.20 11.34 -0.75
C PRO A 27 -7.22 10.81 -1.76
N LEU A 28 -6.79 9.85 -2.57
CA LEU A 28 -7.64 9.13 -3.50
C LEU A 28 -8.54 8.14 -2.77
N GLU A 29 -7.97 7.40 -1.82
CA GLU A 29 -8.71 6.42 -1.03
C GLU A 29 -8.10 6.21 0.36
N LYS A 30 -8.92 5.71 1.28
CA LYS A 30 -8.54 5.24 2.61
C LYS A 30 -9.14 3.87 2.87
N ILE A 31 -8.32 2.92 3.30
CA ILE A 31 -8.73 1.56 3.67
C ILE A 31 -8.34 1.29 5.12
N ARG A 32 -9.34 0.87 5.89
CA ARG A 32 -9.25 0.37 7.27
C ARG A 32 -8.78 -1.08 7.23
N LEU A 33 -7.52 -1.31 7.58
CA LEU A 33 -6.87 -2.62 7.54
C LEU A 33 -7.34 -3.55 8.65
N ASP A 34 -7.83 -3.00 9.77
CA ASP A 34 -8.52 -3.73 10.85
C ASP A 34 -9.83 -4.40 10.38
N GLN A 35 -10.31 -4.03 9.19
CA GLN A 35 -11.51 -4.57 8.55
C GLN A 35 -11.23 -5.18 7.18
N ALA A 36 -9.96 -5.39 6.85
CA ALA A 36 -9.54 -5.95 5.56
C ALA A 36 -8.89 -7.32 5.77
N ALA A 37 -9.04 -8.21 4.78
CA ALA A 37 -8.23 -9.42 4.69
C ALA A 37 -7.07 -9.18 3.70
N CYS A 38 -5.93 -9.83 3.93
CA CYS A 38 -4.79 -9.79 3.02
C CYS A 38 -4.52 -11.21 2.50
N THR A 39 -4.34 -11.34 1.19
CA THR A 39 -3.91 -12.58 0.55
C THR A 39 -2.70 -12.33 -0.34
N LEU A 40 -1.88 -13.37 -0.53
CA LEU A 40 -0.82 -13.38 -1.53
C LEU A 40 -1.43 -13.62 -2.91
N GLY A 41 -0.91 -12.96 -3.94
CA GLY A 41 -1.31 -13.22 -5.31
C GLY A 41 -0.85 -14.61 -5.75
N GLU A 42 -1.75 -15.41 -6.32
CA GLU A 42 -1.48 -16.81 -6.69
C GLU A 42 -0.33 -16.99 -7.68
N ASN A 43 -0.03 -15.96 -8.49
CA ASN A 43 0.91 -16.02 -9.60
C ASN A 43 2.16 -15.14 -9.41
N SER A 44 2.34 -14.52 -8.24
CA SER A 44 3.47 -13.63 -7.98
C SER A 44 3.82 -13.59 -6.51
N GLU A 45 5.06 -13.93 -6.17
CA GLU A 45 5.63 -13.75 -4.82
C GLU A 45 5.70 -12.27 -4.40
N THR A 46 5.47 -11.35 -5.35
CA THR A 46 5.53 -9.92 -5.12
C THR A 46 4.16 -9.23 -5.20
N GLU A 47 3.06 -9.99 -5.37
CA GLU A 47 1.70 -9.45 -5.37
C GLU A 47 1.01 -9.70 -4.02
N PHE A 48 0.42 -8.64 -3.47
CA PHE A 48 -0.46 -8.70 -2.31
C PHE A 48 -1.83 -8.15 -2.69
N ILE A 49 -2.90 -8.80 -2.23
CA ILE A 49 -4.27 -8.37 -2.43
C ILE A 49 -4.87 -7.99 -1.09
N ILE A 50 -5.25 -6.72 -0.97
CA ILE A 50 -6.00 -6.20 0.17
C ILE A 50 -7.48 -6.23 -0.18
N HIS A 51 -8.24 -7.07 0.52
CA HIS A 51 -9.68 -7.19 0.39
C HIS A 51 -10.38 -6.18 1.29
N GLY A 52 -10.69 -5.00 0.74
CA GLY A 52 -11.52 -4.01 1.41
C GLY A 52 -13.00 -4.31 1.26
N LYS A 53 -13.82 -3.75 2.15
CA LYS A 53 -15.28 -3.94 2.16
C LYS A 53 -15.99 -3.57 0.85
N THR A 54 -15.46 -2.58 0.12
CA THR A 54 -16.06 -2.06 -1.12
C THR A 54 -15.29 -2.47 -2.38
N ARG A 55 -13.99 -2.70 -2.28
CA ARG A 55 -13.14 -3.12 -3.41
C ARG A 55 -11.88 -3.83 -2.92
N ASN A 56 -11.30 -4.62 -3.81
CA ASN A 56 -9.99 -5.21 -3.63
C ASN A 56 -8.90 -4.30 -4.24
N ILE A 57 -7.78 -4.13 -3.54
CA ILE A 57 -6.58 -3.49 -4.09
C ILE A 57 -5.52 -4.56 -4.31
N LYS A 58 -4.95 -4.58 -5.52
CA LYS A 58 -3.75 -5.34 -5.85
C LYS A 58 -2.53 -4.42 -5.73
N ILE A 59 -1.56 -4.82 -4.91
CA ILE A 59 -0.29 -4.12 -4.71
C ILE A 59 0.82 -5.01 -5.25
N PHE A 60 1.61 -4.49 -6.18
CA PHE A 60 2.79 -5.15 -6.72
C PHE A 60 4.04 -4.53 -6.09
N MET A 61 4.81 -5.33 -5.39
CA MET A 61 6.12 -4.93 -4.88
C MET A 61 7.13 -5.05 -6.01
N LEU A 62 7.72 -3.93 -6.42
CA LEU A 62 8.90 -3.98 -7.29
C LEU A 62 10.07 -4.40 -6.41
N THR A 63 10.62 -5.60 -6.66
CA THR A 63 11.87 -6.05 -6.05
C THR A 63 13.04 -5.29 -6.67
N GLU A 64 13.15 -4.00 -6.39
CA GLU A 64 14.46 -3.37 -6.47
C GLU A 64 15.22 -3.78 -5.21
N THR A 65 16.08 -4.78 -5.37
CA THR A 65 17.04 -5.21 -4.36
C THR A 65 17.83 -4.00 -3.87
N TYR A 66 17.44 -3.45 -2.72
CA TYR A 66 18.32 -2.61 -1.93
C TYR A 66 19.48 -3.50 -1.49
N LYS A 67 20.59 -3.46 -2.25
CA LYS A 67 21.90 -3.80 -1.70
C LYS A 67 22.15 -2.77 -0.61
N ALA A 68 21.77 -3.10 0.62
CA ALA A 68 22.28 -2.42 1.80
C ALA A 68 23.81 -2.58 1.73
N GLN A 69 24.50 -1.54 1.26
CA GLN A 69 25.92 -1.39 1.50
C GLN A 69 26.04 -1.17 3.01
N MET A 70 26.43 -2.22 3.74
CA MET A 70 26.96 -2.04 5.08
C MET A 70 28.35 -1.43 4.91
N GLU A 71 28.52 -0.20 5.41
CA GLU A 71 29.84 0.34 5.76
C GLU A 71 30.41 -0.39 6.98
#